data_AF-A0A958BGH1-F1
#
_entry.id   AF-A0A958BGH1-F1
#
_cell.length_a   1.000
_cell.length_b   1.000
_cell.length_c   1.000
_cell.angle_alpha   90.00
_cell.angle_beta   90.00
_cell.angle_gamma   90.00
#
_symmetry.space_group_name_H-M   'P 1'
#
loop_
_entity.id
_entity.type
_entity.pdbx_description
1 polymer ?
#
loop_
_entity_poly.entity_id
_entity_poly.type
_entity_poly.pdbx_seq_one_letter_code
_entity_poly.pdbx_strand_id
1 'polypeptide(L)'
;MTVEGNTRRRSHRAASAGLRPLAGLALGLILGACRAPSNLDVTETPPDPRATAAALGITIDTEQMTEFRCHAMGETIMGDCSDEDLLRLTAQVLARRERASATADAANAGAESDGDAAAEVDPGAGVDLSKAPGIDPDLLAELADEGITVDLGAMADLPCHAMFDIVMGDCSEADVRQVAADLRTQRGDARSGERESEAGFVPGQGLVDPDRSARRPSEALDLQDGARIEMDARPVRWQVGDTTLSGYGYNGMIPGPLLRVQEGDRITVHFRNAIDMPTTIHWHGLRHDNADDGVPGVTQPAVMPGGEHTYTLRFPDPGVFWYHPHVREDIQQDAGLYGV
;
A
#
# COMPACT_ATOMS: atom_id res chain seq x y z
N MET A 1 16.01 -5.38 -10.26
CA MET A 1 16.25 -4.20 -11.05
C MET A 1 17.49 -3.64 -10.46
N THR A 2 18.49 -3.40 -11.27
CA THR A 2 19.77 -2.88 -10.77
C THR A 2 19.82 -1.40 -11.06
N VAL A 3 19.91 -0.59 -10.01
CA VAL A 3 20.15 0.85 -10.11
C VAL A 3 21.63 1.08 -9.84
N GLU A 4 22.40 1.50 -10.85
CA GLU A 4 23.82 1.79 -10.64
C GLU A 4 24.01 3.21 -10.08
N GLY A 5 24.83 3.31 -9.04
CA GLY A 5 25.11 4.56 -8.37
C GLY A 5 25.90 5.52 -9.26
N ASN A 6 25.54 6.79 -9.20
CA ASN A 6 26.22 7.81 -10.00
C ASN A 6 27.58 8.12 -9.36
N THR A 7 28.67 7.52 -9.87
CA THR A 7 30.04 7.79 -9.39
C THR A 7 30.54 9.17 -9.86
N ARG A 8 29.82 10.24 -9.53
CA ARG A 8 30.43 11.57 -9.54
C ARG A 8 31.51 11.56 -8.48
N ARG A 9 32.78 11.59 -8.90
CA ARG A 9 33.91 11.97 -8.05
C ARG A 9 33.47 13.21 -7.26
N ARG A 10 33.15 13.04 -5.98
CA ARG A 10 32.99 14.15 -5.05
C ARG A 10 34.36 14.80 -4.91
N SER A 11 34.70 15.71 -5.82
CA SER A 11 35.73 16.70 -5.57
C SER A 11 35.19 17.56 -4.43
N HIS A 12 35.60 17.28 -3.20
CA HIS A 12 35.35 18.14 -2.06
C HIS A 12 35.93 19.54 -2.36
N ARG A 13 35.11 20.45 -2.89
CA ARG A 13 35.32 21.88 -2.71
C ARG A 13 34.47 22.29 -1.52
N ALA A 14 35.13 22.46 -0.38
CA ALA A 14 34.57 23.12 0.78
C ALA A 14 34.17 24.55 0.39
N ALA A 15 32.87 24.84 0.39
CA ALA A 15 32.37 26.20 0.34
C ALA A 15 32.10 26.65 1.77
N SER A 16 32.93 27.57 2.27
CA SER A 16 32.71 28.27 3.52
C SER A 16 31.55 29.26 3.37
N ALA A 17 30.41 28.98 3.99
CA ALA A 17 29.31 29.93 4.11
C ALA A 17 29.46 30.73 5.41
N GLY A 18 29.73 32.03 5.30
CA GLY A 18 29.70 32.97 6.41
C GLY A 18 28.28 33.47 6.67
N LEU A 19 27.82 33.34 7.91
CA LEU A 19 26.62 34.00 8.43
C LEU A 19 26.80 35.52 8.51
N ARG A 20 25.76 36.30 8.16
CA ARG A 20 25.33 37.50 8.93
C ARG A 20 23.81 37.74 8.78
N PRO A 21 23.12 38.23 9.83
CA PRO A 21 21.67 38.50 9.84
C PRO A 21 21.35 39.99 9.64
N LEU A 22 20.14 40.33 9.18
CA LEU A 22 19.50 41.63 9.42
C LEU A 22 17.97 41.51 9.50
N ALA A 23 17.41 42.22 10.47
CA ALA A 23 16.00 42.29 10.83
C ALA A 23 15.30 43.54 10.26
N GLY A 24 13.97 43.43 10.09
CA GLY A 24 12.98 44.47 10.39
C GLY A 24 12.68 45.55 9.35
N LEU A 25 11.42 45.63 8.87
CA LEU A 25 10.50 46.77 9.09
C LEU A 25 9.14 46.57 8.40
N ALA A 26 8.12 47.17 9.01
CA ALA A 26 6.70 46.93 8.85
C ALA A 26 5.97 47.89 7.88
N LEU A 27 4.67 47.59 7.69
CA LEU A 27 3.50 48.49 7.62
C LEU A 27 2.81 48.68 6.25
N GLY A 28 1.49 48.45 6.22
CA GLY A 28 0.57 48.97 5.19
C GLY A 28 -0.80 48.29 5.12
N LEU A 29 -1.80 48.88 5.81
CA LEU A 29 -3.23 48.55 5.79
C LEU A 29 -3.86 48.52 4.38
N ILE A 30 -5.00 47.81 4.23
CA ILE A 30 -6.30 48.38 3.74
C ILE A 30 -7.47 47.45 4.12
N LEU A 31 -8.53 48.07 4.64
CA LEU A 31 -9.82 47.51 5.05
C LEU A 31 -10.68 47.02 3.86
N GLY A 32 -11.52 46.01 4.12
CA GLY A 32 -12.71 45.71 3.32
C GLY A 32 -13.71 44.86 4.11
N ALA A 33 -14.67 45.52 4.76
CA ALA A 33 -15.70 44.90 5.59
C ALA A 33 -16.85 44.30 4.75
N CYS A 34 -17.32 43.10 5.11
CA CYS A 34 -18.69 42.65 4.91
C CYS A 34 -19.25 42.20 6.27
N ARG A 35 -20.47 42.65 6.58
CA ARG A 35 -21.11 42.57 7.89
C ARG A 35 -22.34 41.66 7.81
N ALA A 36 -22.44 40.70 8.73
CA ALA A 36 -23.64 39.90 9.05
C ALA A 36 -23.58 39.50 10.55
N PRO A 37 -24.70 39.11 11.19
CA PRO A 37 -25.17 39.69 12.44
C PRO A 37 -24.59 39.08 13.74
N SER A 38 -24.66 39.93 14.75
CA SER A 38 -24.21 39.81 16.14
C SER A 38 -25.07 38.85 16.99
N ASN A 39 -24.43 37.81 17.55
CA ASN A 39 -24.46 37.43 18.98
C ASN A 39 -23.92 36.01 19.19
N LEU A 40 -22.64 35.80 18.87
CA LEU A 40 -21.83 34.75 19.48
C LEU A 40 -20.59 35.46 20.03
N ASP A 41 -20.42 35.40 21.34
CA ASP A 41 -19.21 35.87 22.01
C ASP A 41 -18.06 34.95 21.60
N VAL A 42 -17.38 35.30 20.51
CA VAL A 42 -16.17 34.64 20.01
C VAL A 42 -15.01 35.60 20.29
N THR A 43 -14.70 35.82 21.56
CA THR A 43 -13.44 36.47 21.97
C THR A 43 -12.36 35.49 22.38
N GLU A 44 -12.61 34.18 22.33
CA GLU A 44 -11.53 33.21 22.38
C GLU A 44 -11.02 33.01 20.96
N THR A 45 -9.83 33.56 20.68
CA THR A 45 -8.98 33.05 19.61
C THR A 45 -8.96 31.52 19.75
N PRO A 46 -9.26 30.74 18.70
CA PRO A 46 -9.22 29.29 18.80
C PRO A 46 -7.88 28.88 19.41
N PRO A 47 -7.88 27.97 20.41
CA PRO A 47 -6.66 27.63 21.12
C PRO A 47 -5.63 27.12 20.12
N ASP A 48 -4.39 27.59 20.24
CA ASP A 48 -3.28 27.16 19.41
C ASP A 48 -3.24 25.63 19.37
N PRO A 49 -3.39 24.99 18.20
CA PRO A 49 -3.41 23.53 18.08
C PRO A 49 -2.19 22.87 18.72
N ARG A 50 -1.03 23.55 18.73
CA ARG A 50 0.19 23.07 19.37
C ARG A 50 0.07 23.09 20.89
N ALA A 51 -0.46 24.17 21.44
CA ALA A 51 -0.72 24.28 22.87
C ALA A 51 -1.79 23.27 23.34
N THR A 52 -2.83 23.04 22.53
CA THR A 52 -3.86 22.03 22.80
C THR A 52 -3.29 20.63 22.81
N ALA A 53 -2.52 20.23 21.79
CA ALA A 53 -1.88 18.92 21.74
C ALA A 53 -0.92 18.71 22.93
N ALA A 54 -0.10 19.71 23.26
CA ALA A 54 0.82 19.65 24.39
C ALA A 54 0.09 19.49 25.75
N ALA A 55 -1.01 20.22 25.95
CA ALA A 55 -1.85 20.08 27.16
C ALA A 55 -2.48 18.69 27.30
N LEU A 56 -2.69 18.01 26.18
CA LEU A 56 -3.16 16.63 26.11
C LEU A 56 -2.02 15.62 26.20
N GLY A 57 -0.76 16.04 26.34
CA GLY A 57 0.39 15.13 26.38
C GLY A 57 0.68 14.47 25.03
N ILE A 58 0.34 15.11 23.93
CA ILE A 58 0.70 14.70 22.56
C ILE A 58 1.91 15.52 22.15
N THR A 59 2.96 14.83 21.70
CA THR A 59 4.21 15.49 21.29
C THR A 59 4.08 15.96 19.86
N ILE A 60 4.51 17.18 19.56
CA ILE A 60 4.59 17.70 18.19
C ILE A 60 6.05 17.92 17.86
N ASP A 61 6.60 17.09 16.97
CA ASP A 61 7.95 17.23 16.44
C ASP A 61 7.88 17.56 14.94
N THR A 62 7.61 18.84 14.66
CA THR A 62 7.58 19.35 13.28
C THR A 62 8.96 19.80 12.78
N GLU A 63 10.03 19.54 13.55
CA GLU A 63 11.41 19.85 13.11
C GLU A 63 12.07 18.62 12.49
N GLN A 64 11.64 17.42 12.86
CA GLN A 64 12.01 16.19 12.17
C GLN A 64 11.01 15.83 11.07
N MET A 65 11.53 15.25 9.98
CA MET A 65 10.73 14.71 8.87
C MET A 65 9.83 15.73 8.14
N THR A 66 10.23 17.00 8.07
CA THR A 66 9.52 18.07 7.33
C THR A 66 9.32 17.80 5.83
N GLU A 67 10.03 16.82 5.27
CA GLU A 67 9.87 16.37 3.88
C GLU A 67 8.66 15.42 3.70
N PHE A 68 8.05 14.98 4.79
CA PHE A 68 6.87 14.11 4.82
C PHE A 68 5.62 14.91 5.18
N ARG A 69 4.47 14.56 4.60
CA ARG A 69 3.18 15.14 4.98
C ARG A 69 2.86 14.85 6.45
N CYS A 70 2.15 15.78 7.09
CA CYS A 70 1.75 15.65 8.49
C CYS A 70 1.10 14.30 8.80
N HIS A 71 1.65 13.57 9.77
CA HIS A 71 1.16 12.27 10.21
C HIS A 71 1.41 12.07 11.71
N ALA A 72 0.67 11.14 12.32
CA ALA A 72 0.84 10.78 13.72
C ALA A 72 1.48 9.38 13.81
N MET A 73 2.52 9.25 14.63
CA MET A 73 3.09 7.97 15.05
C MET A 73 2.95 7.84 16.56
N GLY A 74 2.06 6.95 17.01
CA GLY A 74 1.70 6.83 18.42
C GLY A 74 1.13 8.15 18.96
N GLU A 75 1.79 8.72 19.98
CA GLU A 75 1.40 10.00 20.60
C GLU A 75 2.22 11.18 20.08
N THR A 76 2.93 11.00 18.96
CA THR A 76 3.77 12.04 18.34
C THR A 76 3.23 12.42 16.96
N ILE A 77 2.99 13.71 16.73
CA ILE A 77 2.63 14.26 15.43
C ILE A 77 3.89 14.91 14.82
N MET A 78 4.18 14.59 13.57
CA MET A 78 5.43 14.96 12.90
C MET A 78 5.24 15.16 11.39
N GLY A 79 6.18 15.86 10.75
CA GLY A 79 6.10 16.27 9.35
C GLY A 79 5.67 17.72 9.13
N ASP A 80 5.41 18.10 7.87
CA ASP A 80 4.92 19.43 7.52
C ASP A 80 3.42 19.55 7.83
N CYS A 81 3.11 20.17 8.98
CA CYS A 81 1.78 20.20 9.57
C CYS A 81 1.18 21.60 9.53
N SER A 82 0.03 21.73 8.86
CA SER A 82 -0.84 22.89 9.03
C SER A 82 -1.58 22.85 10.37
N ASP A 83 -2.13 23.98 10.80
CA ASP A 83 -2.96 24.05 12.02
C ASP A 83 -4.19 23.12 11.94
N GLU A 84 -4.74 22.94 10.74
CA GLU A 84 -5.86 22.02 10.49
C GLU A 84 -5.42 20.55 10.63
N ASP A 85 -4.23 20.21 10.16
CA ASP A 85 -3.66 18.87 10.33
C ASP A 85 -3.38 18.55 11.79
N LEU A 86 -2.85 19.51 12.55
CA LEU A 86 -2.60 19.34 13.97
C LEU A 86 -3.88 19.09 14.75
N LEU A 87 -4.97 19.81 14.45
CA LEU A 87 -6.27 19.59 15.07
C LEU A 87 -6.84 18.21 14.71
N ARG A 88 -6.81 17.85 13.42
CA ARG A 88 -7.32 16.57 12.92
C ARG A 88 -6.56 15.39 13.54
N LEU A 89 -5.24 15.42 13.51
CA LEU A 89 -4.40 14.35 14.03
C LEU A 89 -4.43 14.28 15.57
N THR A 90 -4.54 15.42 16.25
CA THR A 90 -4.76 15.45 17.71
C THR A 90 -6.05 14.75 18.09
N ALA A 91 -7.15 15.03 17.38
CA ALA A 91 -8.42 14.33 17.58
C ALA A 91 -8.31 12.82 17.28
N GLN A 92 -7.57 12.43 16.25
CA GLN A 92 -7.31 11.02 15.93
C GLN A 92 -6.51 10.31 17.04
N VAL A 93 -5.45 10.93 17.56
CA VAL A 93 -4.64 10.38 18.66
C VAL A 93 -5.47 10.24 19.95
N LEU A 94 -6.34 11.23 20.25
CA LEU A 94 -7.25 11.14 21.38
C LEU A 94 -8.29 10.02 21.22
N ALA A 95 -8.89 9.91 20.04
CA ALA A 95 -9.84 8.82 19.76
C ALA A 95 -9.18 7.44 19.87
N ARG A 96 -7.89 7.31 19.50
CA ARG A 96 -7.08 6.09 19.71
C ARG A 96 -6.89 5.81 21.20
N ARG A 97 -6.57 6.82 22.01
CA ARG A 97 -6.43 6.68 23.48
C ARG A 97 -7.74 6.26 24.15
N GLU A 98 -8.86 6.84 23.75
CA GLU A 98 -10.18 6.47 24.28
C GLU A 98 -10.54 5.03 23.94
N ARG A 99 -10.28 4.59 22.69
CA ARG A 99 -10.47 3.19 22.28
C ARG A 99 -9.54 2.24 23.04
N ALA A 100 -8.27 2.61 23.23
CA ALA A 100 -7.31 1.81 24.00
C ALA A 100 -7.69 1.71 25.49
N SER A 101 -8.29 2.77 26.06
CA SER A 101 -8.83 2.73 27.42
C SER A 101 -10.06 1.83 27.52
N ALA A 102 -10.97 1.91 26.54
CA ALA A 102 -12.17 1.07 26.50
C ALA A 102 -11.85 -0.43 26.29
N THR A 103 -10.81 -0.75 25.51
CA THR A 103 -10.33 -2.14 25.36
C THR A 103 -9.61 -2.65 26.60
N ALA A 104 -8.88 -1.79 27.32
CA ALA A 104 -8.29 -2.15 28.62
C ALA A 104 -9.36 -2.44 29.69
N ASP A 105 -10.45 -1.65 29.71
CA ASP A 105 -11.58 -1.87 30.62
C ASP A 105 -12.37 -3.15 30.26
N ALA A 106 -12.51 -3.47 28.98
CA ALA A 106 -13.14 -4.71 28.52
C ALA A 106 -12.28 -5.96 28.79
N ALA A 107 -10.96 -5.86 28.63
CA ALA A 107 -10.02 -6.96 28.90
C ALA A 107 -9.94 -7.30 30.39
N ASN A 108 -10.11 -6.32 31.29
CA ASN A 108 -10.13 -6.55 32.74
C ASN A 108 -11.43 -7.19 33.24
N ALA A 109 -12.50 -7.19 32.42
CA ALA A 109 -13.79 -7.80 32.77
C ALA A 109 -13.92 -9.28 32.36
N GLY A 110 -12.97 -9.81 31.57
CA GLY A 110 -13.10 -11.12 30.90
C GLY A 110 -12.14 -12.23 31.36
N ALA A 111 -11.28 -11.99 32.36
CA ALA A 111 -10.26 -12.97 32.74
C ALA A 111 -10.70 -13.92 33.88
N GLU A 112 -11.56 -14.90 33.58
CA GLU A 112 -11.68 -16.14 34.36
C GLU A 112 -11.88 -17.38 33.44
N SER A 113 -11.14 -18.45 33.75
CA SER A 113 -11.17 -19.85 33.22
C SER A 113 -10.54 -20.10 31.83
N ASP A 114 -9.39 -20.79 31.78
CA ASP A 114 -9.15 -22.25 31.54
C ASP A 114 -9.00 -22.51 30.02
N GLY A 115 -8.09 -23.29 29.44
CA GLY A 115 -7.15 -24.34 29.85
C GLY A 115 -6.93 -25.22 28.60
N ASP A 116 -5.68 -25.59 28.30
CA ASP A 116 -5.23 -26.28 27.06
C ASP A 116 -6.04 -27.51 26.59
N ALA A 117 -6.31 -27.58 25.28
CA ALA A 117 -6.30 -28.82 24.49
C ALA A 117 -6.22 -28.54 22.96
N ALA A 118 -5.31 -29.23 22.28
CA ALA A 118 -5.16 -29.19 20.82
C ALA A 118 -6.39 -29.76 20.09
N ALA A 119 -6.92 -29.02 19.12
CA ALA A 119 -8.03 -29.45 18.26
C ALA A 119 -7.81 -29.06 16.80
N GLU A 120 -8.36 -29.89 15.92
CA GLU A 120 -8.39 -29.77 14.45
C GLU A 120 -8.82 -28.36 13.99
N VAL A 121 -8.20 -27.86 12.91
CA VAL A 121 -8.51 -26.54 12.36
C VAL A 121 -9.88 -26.59 11.68
N ASP A 122 -10.88 -26.16 12.42
CA ASP A 122 -12.18 -25.73 11.92
C ASP A 122 -11.98 -24.42 11.13
N PRO A 123 -12.41 -24.31 9.85
CA PRO A 123 -12.29 -23.08 9.08
C PRO A 123 -13.07 -21.89 9.68
N GLY A 124 -14.00 -22.13 10.62
CA GLY A 124 -14.63 -21.07 11.42
C GLY A 124 -13.84 -20.64 12.67
N ALA A 125 -12.80 -21.37 13.05
CA ALA A 125 -11.98 -21.09 14.24
C ALA A 125 -10.76 -20.22 13.89
N GLY A 126 -11.01 -18.96 13.50
CA GLY A 126 -9.92 -18.02 13.21
C GLY A 126 -10.28 -16.54 13.28
N VAL A 127 -11.54 -16.20 13.57
CA VAL A 127 -11.94 -14.80 13.72
C VAL A 127 -11.60 -14.33 15.12
N ASP A 128 -10.41 -13.77 15.28
CA ASP A 128 -10.06 -13.03 16.49
C ASP A 128 -10.81 -11.70 16.50
N LEU A 129 -11.98 -11.70 17.15
CA LEU A 129 -12.85 -10.51 17.27
C LEU A 129 -12.13 -9.33 17.94
N SER A 130 -11.05 -9.57 18.69
CA SER A 130 -10.24 -8.49 19.28
C SER A 130 -9.47 -7.70 18.23
N LYS A 131 -9.23 -8.28 17.05
CA LYS A 131 -8.50 -7.66 15.93
C LYS A 131 -9.40 -6.89 14.96
N ALA A 132 -10.71 -7.10 15.00
CA ALA A 132 -11.68 -6.37 14.18
C ALA A 132 -12.79 -5.68 15.01
N PRO A 133 -12.41 -4.82 15.99
CA PRO A 133 -13.38 -4.19 16.86
C PRO A 133 -14.31 -3.25 16.08
N GLY A 134 -15.62 -3.39 16.27
CA GLY A 134 -16.63 -2.54 15.64
C GLY A 134 -17.14 -3.01 14.27
N ILE A 135 -16.74 -4.21 13.83
CA ILE A 135 -17.28 -4.88 12.64
C ILE A 135 -18.32 -5.91 13.07
N ASP A 136 -19.45 -5.99 12.36
CA ASP A 136 -20.48 -6.99 12.58
C ASP A 136 -19.90 -8.43 12.61
N PRO A 137 -20.07 -9.20 13.71
CA PRO A 137 -19.60 -10.57 13.81
C PRO A 137 -20.12 -11.49 12.71
N ASP A 138 -21.34 -11.28 12.22
CA ASP A 138 -21.91 -12.10 11.14
C ASP A 138 -21.18 -11.84 9.81
N LEU A 139 -20.77 -10.58 9.56
CA LEU A 139 -19.92 -10.25 8.42
C LEU A 139 -18.54 -10.89 8.56
N LEU A 140 -17.93 -10.86 9.75
CA LEU A 140 -16.62 -11.48 9.96
C LEU A 140 -16.66 -13.00 9.76
N ALA A 141 -17.75 -13.65 10.17
CA ALA A 141 -17.97 -15.08 9.91
C ALA A 141 -18.16 -15.37 8.42
N GLU A 142 -18.97 -14.57 7.70
CA GLU A 142 -19.13 -14.67 6.24
C GLU A 142 -17.78 -14.57 5.52
N LEU A 143 -16.96 -13.58 5.89
CA LEU A 143 -15.64 -13.38 5.29
C LEU A 143 -14.69 -14.52 5.63
N ALA A 144 -14.71 -15.04 6.85
CA ALA A 144 -13.88 -16.18 7.26
C ALA A 144 -14.23 -17.47 6.51
N ASP A 145 -15.51 -17.71 6.24
CA ASP A 145 -15.96 -18.84 5.39
C ASP A 145 -15.44 -18.72 3.95
N GLU A 146 -15.22 -17.48 3.49
CA GLU A 146 -14.55 -17.20 2.21
C GLU A 146 -13.01 -17.21 2.34
N GLY A 147 -12.45 -17.47 3.51
CA GLY A 147 -11.01 -17.41 3.75
C GLY A 147 -10.43 -16.00 3.74
N ILE A 148 -11.26 -14.96 3.93
CA ILE A 148 -10.85 -13.57 4.11
C ILE A 148 -10.80 -13.27 5.61
N THR A 149 -9.67 -12.74 6.08
CA THR A 149 -9.47 -12.34 7.48
C THR A 149 -9.47 -10.83 7.62
N VAL A 150 -9.83 -10.33 8.81
CA VAL A 150 -9.84 -8.89 9.10
C VAL A 150 -8.97 -8.64 10.35
N ASP A 151 -7.89 -7.87 10.18
CA ASP A 151 -6.98 -7.47 11.26
C ASP A 151 -6.78 -5.95 11.19
N LEU A 152 -7.69 -5.22 11.86
CA LEU A 152 -7.66 -3.76 11.93
C LEU A 152 -6.58 -3.24 12.89
N GLY A 153 -5.99 -4.11 13.70
CA GLY A 153 -4.82 -3.79 14.51
C GLY A 153 -3.54 -3.73 13.68
N ALA A 154 -3.45 -4.55 12.63
CA ALA A 154 -2.35 -4.54 11.70
C ALA A 154 -2.42 -3.32 10.76
N MET A 155 -1.30 -2.60 10.67
CA MET A 155 -1.15 -1.42 9.81
C MET A 155 -2.25 -0.36 9.98
N ALA A 156 -2.78 -0.18 11.20
CA ALA A 156 -3.87 0.74 11.54
C ALA A 156 -3.63 2.23 11.16
N ASP A 157 -2.38 2.59 10.82
CA ASP A 157 -2.02 3.92 10.34
C ASP A 157 -2.20 4.11 8.82
N LEU A 158 -2.52 3.03 8.08
CA LEU A 158 -2.83 3.07 6.66
C LEU A 158 -4.34 3.09 6.40
N PRO A 159 -4.80 3.68 5.27
CA PRO A 159 -6.19 3.54 4.83
C PRO A 159 -6.61 2.08 4.74
N CYS A 160 -7.91 1.81 4.84
CA CYS A 160 -8.44 0.46 4.67
C CYS A 160 -7.96 -0.17 3.36
N HIS A 161 -7.36 -1.34 3.44
CA HIS A 161 -6.80 -2.05 2.29
C HIS A 161 -6.77 -3.56 2.54
N ALA A 162 -6.37 -4.31 1.52
CA ALA A 162 -6.08 -5.71 1.66
C ALA A 162 -4.62 -6.00 1.27
N MET A 163 -4.01 -6.90 2.03
CA MET A 163 -2.77 -7.57 1.66
C MET A 163 -3.08 -9.07 1.68
N PHE A 164 -2.89 -9.75 0.55
CA PHE A 164 -3.44 -11.10 0.34
C PHE A 164 -4.95 -11.13 0.64
N ASP A 165 -5.41 -12.11 1.42
CA ASP A 165 -6.78 -12.24 1.88
C ASP A 165 -7.00 -11.62 3.28
N ILE A 166 -6.17 -10.65 3.66
CA ILE A 166 -6.23 -9.98 4.96
C ILE A 166 -6.64 -8.53 4.73
N VAL A 167 -7.83 -8.15 5.21
CA VAL A 167 -8.29 -6.76 5.28
C VAL A 167 -7.70 -6.11 6.52
N MET A 168 -7.04 -4.97 6.35
CA MET A 168 -6.26 -4.32 7.40
C MET A 168 -6.24 -2.79 7.23
N GLY A 169 -5.73 -2.09 8.24
CA GLY A 169 -5.74 -0.63 8.30
C GLY A 169 -6.97 -0.03 8.99
N ASP A 170 -7.14 1.29 8.85
CA ASP A 170 -8.28 2.03 9.42
C ASP A 170 -9.54 1.80 8.57
N CYS A 171 -10.27 0.72 8.88
CA CYS A 171 -11.49 0.33 8.17
C CYS A 171 -12.76 0.60 8.99
N SER A 172 -13.75 1.23 8.37
CA SER A 172 -15.15 1.09 8.79
C SER A 172 -15.75 -0.22 8.26
N GLU A 173 -16.91 -0.64 8.79
CA GLU A 173 -17.62 -1.80 8.25
C GLU A 173 -17.96 -1.66 6.76
N ALA A 174 -18.29 -0.45 6.31
CA ALA A 174 -18.54 -0.19 4.89
C ALA A 174 -17.27 -0.39 4.05
N ASP A 175 -16.11 0.02 4.57
CA ASP A 175 -14.83 -0.18 3.89
C ASP A 175 -14.46 -1.66 3.84
N VAL A 176 -14.65 -2.41 4.94
CA VAL A 176 -14.44 -3.87 4.96
C VAL A 176 -15.29 -4.55 3.89
N ARG A 177 -16.59 -4.19 3.77
CA ARG A 177 -17.48 -4.74 2.73
C ARG A 177 -16.99 -4.40 1.32
N GLN A 178 -16.50 -3.18 1.10
CA GLN A 178 -16.00 -2.75 -0.20
C GLN A 178 -14.69 -3.47 -0.56
N VAL A 179 -13.72 -3.50 0.34
CA VAL A 179 -12.44 -4.19 0.13
C VAL A 179 -12.66 -5.69 -0.07
N ALA A 180 -13.56 -6.31 0.69
CA ALA A 180 -13.94 -7.71 0.47
C ALA A 180 -14.59 -7.93 -0.92
N ALA A 181 -15.44 -7.02 -1.39
CA ALA A 181 -15.99 -7.10 -2.75
C ALA A 181 -14.90 -6.95 -3.82
N ASP A 182 -13.90 -6.11 -3.58
CA ASP A 182 -12.74 -5.97 -4.46
C ASP A 182 -11.88 -7.24 -4.46
N LEU A 183 -11.66 -7.87 -3.30
CA LEU A 183 -10.97 -9.17 -3.18
C LEU A 183 -11.70 -10.29 -3.93
N ARG A 184 -13.02 -10.39 -3.79
CA ARG A 184 -13.85 -11.33 -4.58
C ARG A 184 -13.68 -11.09 -6.08
N THR A 185 -13.67 -9.82 -6.49
CA THR A 185 -13.43 -9.45 -7.89
C THR A 185 -12.02 -9.86 -8.35
N GLN A 186 -11.01 -9.67 -7.49
CA GLN A 186 -9.62 -10.09 -7.76
C GLN A 186 -9.46 -11.61 -7.84
N ARG A 187 -10.23 -12.36 -7.06
CA ARG A 187 -10.30 -13.83 -7.11
C ARG A 187 -10.99 -14.36 -8.37
N GLY A 188 -11.70 -13.50 -9.10
CA GLY A 188 -12.44 -13.88 -10.31
C GLY A 188 -13.89 -14.32 -10.04
N ASP A 189 -14.41 -14.12 -8.82
CA ASP A 189 -15.78 -14.49 -8.41
C ASP A 189 -16.88 -13.57 -8.97
N ALA A 190 -16.58 -12.83 -10.05
CA ALA A 190 -17.57 -12.05 -10.78
C ALA A 190 -18.53 -12.97 -11.56
N ARG A 191 -19.48 -13.58 -10.83
CA ARG A 191 -20.70 -14.23 -11.32
C ARG A 191 -20.52 -15.15 -12.54
N SER A 192 -20.11 -16.38 -12.28
CA SER A 192 -20.63 -17.52 -13.03
C SER A 192 -20.97 -18.63 -12.04
N GLY A 193 -22.25 -18.97 -11.93
CA GLY A 193 -22.78 -19.98 -11.00
C GLY A 193 -22.42 -21.41 -11.40
N GLU A 194 -21.15 -21.66 -11.68
CA GLU A 194 -20.61 -23.00 -11.88
C GLU A 194 -19.67 -23.25 -10.70
N ARG A 195 -20.02 -24.23 -9.87
CA ARG A 195 -19.10 -24.77 -8.86
C ARG A 195 -17.79 -25.05 -9.57
N GLU A 196 -16.69 -24.45 -9.11
CA GLU A 196 -15.36 -24.83 -9.53
C GLU A 196 -15.26 -26.36 -9.48
N SER A 197 -14.91 -26.96 -10.61
CA SER A 197 -14.63 -28.39 -10.67
C SER A 197 -13.55 -28.74 -9.64
N GLU A 198 -13.59 -29.92 -9.04
CA GLU A 198 -12.52 -30.47 -8.16
C GLU A 198 -11.09 -30.46 -8.78
N ALA A 199 -10.94 -30.06 -10.05
CA ALA A 199 -9.66 -29.75 -10.66
C ALA A 199 -9.17 -28.38 -10.16
N GLY A 200 -8.15 -28.38 -9.30
CA GLY A 200 -7.53 -27.17 -8.79
C GLY A 200 -7.09 -26.18 -9.88
N PHE A 201 -6.96 -24.90 -9.50
CA PHE A 201 -6.59 -23.80 -10.39
C PHE A 201 -5.28 -24.07 -11.15
N VAL A 202 -5.31 -23.91 -12.48
CA VAL A 202 -4.13 -24.00 -13.34
C VAL A 202 -3.89 -22.63 -14.00
N PRO A 203 -2.74 -21.97 -13.76
CA PRO A 203 -2.42 -20.68 -14.36
C PRO A 203 -2.57 -20.68 -15.90
N GLY A 204 -3.32 -19.74 -16.46
CA GLY A 204 -3.47 -19.59 -17.90
C GLY A 204 -4.16 -20.77 -18.59
N GLN A 205 -5.04 -21.48 -17.87
CA GLN A 205 -5.76 -22.62 -18.42
C GLN A 205 -6.55 -22.21 -19.67
N GLY A 206 -6.29 -22.88 -20.79
CA GLY A 206 -6.89 -22.54 -22.09
C GLY A 206 -6.28 -21.32 -22.79
N LEU A 207 -5.36 -20.59 -22.15
CA LEU A 207 -4.58 -19.49 -22.76
C LEU A 207 -3.15 -19.89 -23.14
N VAL A 208 -2.62 -20.97 -22.56
CA VAL A 208 -1.28 -21.50 -22.89
C VAL A 208 -1.32 -22.23 -24.23
N ASP A 209 -0.63 -21.68 -25.23
CA ASP A 209 -0.47 -22.24 -26.56
C ASP A 209 0.82 -23.09 -26.65
N PRO A 210 0.75 -24.37 -27.08
CA PRO A 210 1.90 -25.27 -27.23
C PRO A 210 2.97 -24.83 -28.25
N ASP A 211 2.66 -23.89 -29.12
CA ASP A 211 3.58 -23.37 -30.14
C ASP A 211 4.00 -21.93 -29.85
N ARG A 212 3.20 -21.16 -29.09
CA ARG A 212 3.42 -19.72 -28.89
C ARG A 212 3.78 -19.30 -27.46
N SER A 213 3.45 -20.11 -26.46
CA SER A 213 3.66 -19.78 -25.05
C SER A 213 4.97 -20.34 -24.48
N ALA A 214 5.93 -20.78 -25.30
CA ALA A 214 7.21 -21.25 -24.77
C ALA A 214 7.92 -20.13 -23.98
N ARG A 215 8.34 -20.40 -22.74
CA ARG A 215 9.08 -19.45 -21.91
C ARG A 215 10.34 -18.99 -22.63
N ARG A 216 10.51 -17.68 -22.71
CA ARG A 216 11.71 -17.02 -23.23
C ARG A 216 12.78 -16.93 -22.15
N PRO A 217 14.08 -16.99 -22.50
CA PRO A 217 15.13 -16.68 -21.56
C PRO A 217 15.01 -15.23 -21.09
N SER A 218 15.32 -14.98 -19.83
CA SER A 218 15.33 -13.62 -19.27
C SER A 218 16.39 -12.76 -19.96
N GLU A 219 16.02 -11.53 -20.29
CA GLU A 219 16.84 -10.55 -20.99
C GLU A 219 17.16 -9.37 -20.07
N ALA A 220 18.34 -8.76 -20.22
CA ALA A 220 18.69 -7.53 -19.52
C ALA A 220 18.40 -6.32 -20.42
N LEU A 221 17.70 -5.33 -19.88
CA LEU A 221 17.38 -4.08 -20.55
C LEU A 221 18.20 -2.95 -19.91
N ASP A 222 19.17 -2.42 -20.65
CA ASP A 222 19.92 -1.22 -20.27
C ASP A 222 19.10 0.02 -20.66
N LEU A 223 18.43 0.61 -19.66
CA LEU A 223 17.52 1.72 -19.84
C LEU A 223 18.22 3.04 -19.52
N GLN A 224 17.88 4.06 -20.31
CA GLN A 224 18.37 5.42 -20.14
C GLN A 224 17.26 6.29 -19.53
N ASP A 225 17.63 7.46 -18.99
CA ASP A 225 16.65 8.44 -18.55
C ASP A 225 15.61 8.77 -19.64
N GLY A 226 14.33 8.74 -19.26
CA GLY A 226 13.19 8.94 -20.14
C GLY A 226 12.82 7.73 -21.00
N ALA A 227 13.44 6.56 -20.82
CA ALA A 227 13.09 5.34 -21.54
C ALA A 227 11.61 4.97 -21.35
N ARG A 228 10.99 4.47 -22.41
CA ARG A 228 9.63 3.92 -22.42
C ARG A 228 9.71 2.47 -22.84
N ILE A 229 9.18 1.56 -22.02
CA ILE A 229 9.20 0.13 -22.30
C ILE A 229 7.79 -0.45 -22.28
N GLU A 230 7.59 -1.48 -23.10
CA GLU A 230 6.39 -2.32 -23.06
C GLU A 230 6.66 -3.51 -22.14
N MET A 231 5.73 -3.76 -21.24
CA MET A 231 5.73 -4.93 -20.37
C MET A 231 4.35 -5.58 -20.39
N ASP A 232 4.28 -6.90 -20.52
CA ASP A 232 3.01 -7.59 -20.38
C ASP A 232 3.12 -8.86 -19.54
N ALA A 233 2.13 -9.07 -18.68
CA ALA A 233 1.95 -10.35 -18.02
C ALA A 233 1.25 -11.29 -19.01
N ARG A 234 1.84 -12.45 -19.30
CA ARG A 234 1.24 -13.42 -20.24
C ARG A 234 1.42 -14.87 -19.79
N PRO A 235 0.55 -15.79 -20.22
CA PRO A 235 0.72 -17.22 -20.00
C PRO A 235 1.98 -17.77 -20.66
N VAL A 236 2.70 -18.64 -19.96
CA VAL A 236 3.90 -19.32 -20.43
C VAL A 236 3.90 -20.79 -20.05
N ARG A 237 4.51 -21.62 -20.89
CA ARG A 237 4.97 -22.96 -20.53
C ARG A 237 6.34 -22.85 -19.91
N TRP A 238 6.45 -23.25 -18.66
CA TRP A 238 7.65 -23.14 -17.85
C TRP A 238 8.21 -24.54 -17.55
N GLN A 239 9.39 -24.83 -18.09
CA GLN A 239 10.11 -26.07 -17.79
C GLN A 239 10.87 -25.94 -16.47
N VAL A 240 10.56 -26.79 -15.49
CA VAL A 240 11.23 -26.89 -14.19
C VAL A 240 11.70 -28.33 -14.01
N GLY A 241 13.02 -28.55 -14.14
CA GLY A 241 13.57 -29.91 -14.23
C GLY A 241 12.98 -30.64 -15.44
N ASP A 242 12.44 -31.84 -15.22
CA ASP A 242 11.77 -32.64 -16.26
C ASP A 242 10.26 -32.34 -16.39
N THR A 243 9.72 -31.47 -15.52
CA THR A 243 8.30 -31.12 -15.51
C THR A 243 8.03 -29.83 -16.30
N THR A 244 7.05 -29.87 -17.19
CA THR A 244 6.50 -28.67 -17.82
C THR A 244 5.27 -28.19 -17.04
N LEU A 245 5.31 -26.95 -16.57
CA LEU A 245 4.23 -26.28 -15.86
C LEU A 245 3.57 -25.22 -16.74
N SER A 246 2.31 -24.92 -16.48
CA SER A 246 1.71 -23.67 -16.91
C SER A 246 2.01 -22.59 -15.86
N GLY A 247 2.38 -21.40 -16.33
CA GLY A 247 2.69 -20.28 -15.46
C GLY A 247 2.43 -18.96 -16.17
N TYR A 248 2.91 -17.89 -15.56
CA TYR A 248 2.83 -16.53 -16.07
C TYR A 248 4.22 -15.91 -16.09
N GLY A 249 4.51 -15.10 -17.09
CA GLY A 249 5.80 -14.41 -17.20
C GLY A 249 5.66 -13.02 -17.77
N TYR A 250 6.48 -12.10 -17.27
CA TYR A 250 6.60 -10.77 -17.84
C TYR A 250 7.34 -10.84 -19.18
N ASN A 251 6.72 -10.36 -20.26
CA ASN A 251 7.21 -10.46 -21.64
C ASN A 251 7.49 -11.91 -22.08
N GLY A 252 6.82 -12.88 -21.45
CA GLY A 252 7.02 -14.31 -21.67
C GLY A 252 8.27 -14.88 -21.01
N MET A 253 8.89 -14.14 -20.08
CA MET A 253 10.10 -14.54 -19.37
C MET A 253 9.80 -14.84 -17.90
N ILE A 254 10.44 -15.89 -17.38
CA ILE A 254 10.50 -16.20 -15.95
C ILE A 254 11.98 -16.45 -15.60
N PRO A 255 12.61 -15.67 -14.70
CA PRO A 255 12.14 -14.36 -14.22
C PRO A 255 11.87 -13.39 -15.38
N GLY A 256 11.12 -12.32 -15.13
CA GLY A 256 10.91 -11.22 -16.06
C GLY A 256 12.22 -10.54 -16.51
N PRO A 257 12.15 -9.54 -17.43
CA PRO A 257 13.35 -8.82 -17.87
C PRO A 257 14.08 -8.17 -16.69
N LEU A 258 15.41 -8.25 -16.70
CA LEU A 258 16.27 -7.52 -15.78
C LEU A 258 16.30 -6.04 -16.19
N LEU A 259 15.79 -5.16 -15.35
CA LEU A 259 15.83 -3.71 -15.61
C LEU A 259 17.12 -3.12 -15.05
N ARG A 260 17.98 -2.57 -15.91
CA ARG A 260 19.20 -1.84 -15.50
C ARG A 260 19.05 -0.36 -15.80
N VAL A 261 19.22 0.46 -14.78
CA VAL A 261 18.94 1.91 -14.80
C VAL A 261 20.01 2.65 -13.99
N GLN A 262 20.21 3.95 -14.23
CA GLN A 262 21.09 4.76 -13.39
C GLN A 262 20.32 5.44 -12.25
N GLU A 263 21.02 5.66 -11.13
CA GLU A 263 20.53 6.49 -10.03
C GLU A 263 20.19 7.90 -10.55
N GLY A 264 18.95 8.32 -10.28
CA GLY A 264 18.35 9.58 -10.70
C GLY A 264 17.49 9.49 -11.97
N ASP A 265 17.53 8.36 -12.69
CA ASP A 265 16.76 8.20 -13.92
C ASP A 265 15.27 8.06 -13.65
N ARG A 266 14.48 8.38 -14.68
CA ARG A 266 13.04 8.10 -14.73
C ARG A 266 12.71 7.26 -15.95
N ILE A 267 11.92 6.20 -15.78
CA ILE A 267 11.40 5.39 -16.89
C ILE A 267 9.88 5.34 -16.87
N THR A 268 9.27 5.06 -18.01
CA THR A 268 7.85 4.77 -18.14
C THR A 268 7.65 3.33 -18.59
N VAL A 269 6.79 2.59 -17.91
CA VAL A 269 6.44 1.21 -18.25
C VAL A 269 4.97 1.17 -18.67
N HIS A 270 4.72 0.86 -19.94
CA HIS A 270 3.39 0.57 -20.43
C HIS A 270 3.10 -0.91 -20.19
N PHE A 271 2.21 -1.17 -19.23
CA PHE A 271 1.85 -2.51 -18.78
C PHE A 271 0.56 -2.99 -19.43
N ARG A 272 0.56 -4.20 -19.98
CA ARG A 272 -0.64 -4.90 -20.46
C ARG A 272 -0.87 -6.20 -19.71
N ASN A 273 -2.08 -6.41 -19.23
CA ASN A 273 -2.50 -7.67 -18.66
C ASN A 273 -3.03 -8.60 -19.76
N ALA A 274 -2.29 -9.64 -20.11
CA ALA A 274 -2.71 -10.68 -21.05
C ALA A 274 -2.94 -12.05 -20.36
N ILE A 275 -3.07 -12.08 -19.04
CA ILE A 275 -3.45 -13.27 -18.27
C ILE A 275 -4.97 -13.27 -17.97
N ASP A 276 -5.44 -14.39 -17.43
CA ASP A 276 -6.82 -14.69 -17.03
C ASP A 276 -7.22 -14.15 -15.65
N MET A 277 -6.32 -13.45 -14.96
CA MET A 277 -6.56 -12.87 -13.64
C MET A 277 -6.31 -11.35 -13.61
N PRO A 278 -7.00 -10.58 -12.77
CA PRO A 278 -6.58 -9.22 -12.44
C PRO A 278 -5.15 -9.20 -11.90
N THR A 279 -4.37 -8.17 -12.19
CA THR A 279 -2.97 -8.07 -11.74
C THR A 279 -2.49 -6.62 -11.67
N THR A 280 -1.29 -6.42 -11.14
CA THR A 280 -0.57 -5.14 -11.08
C THR A 280 0.94 -5.40 -11.19
N ILE A 281 1.76 -4.35 -11.22
CA ILE A 281 3.19 -4.46 -10.94
C ILE A 281 3.52 -3.55 -9.75
N HIS A 282 3.97 -4.16 -8.66
CA HIS A 282 4.61 -3.50 -7.54
C HIS A 282 6.12 -3.48 -7.69
N TRP A 283 6.73 -2.34 -7.35
CA TRP A 283 8.15 -2.05 -7.55
C TRP A 283 8.88 -2.15 -6.21
N HIS A 284 9.04 -3.38 -5.74
CA HIS A 284 9.45 -3.69 -4.38
C HIS A 284 10.77 -3.03 -3.98
N GLY A 285 10.69 -2.19 -2.94
CA GLY A 285 11.81 -1.46 -2.35
C GLY A 285 12.17 -0.15 -3.07
N LEU A 286 11.55 0.14 -4.21
CA LEU A 286 11.76 1.39 -4.94
C LEU A 286 11.06 2.55 -4.23
N ARG A 287 11.77 3.67 -4.00
CA ARG A 287 11.18 4.90 -3.46
C ARG A 287 10.73 5.81 -4.59
N HIS A 288 9.53 5.62 -5.09
CA HIS A 288 8.97 6.31 -6.25
C HIS A 288 7.59 6.93 -5.94
N ASP A 289 6.93 7.46 -6.97
CA ASP A 289 5.66 8.17 -6.79
C ASP A 289 4.57 7.16 -6.36
N ASN A 290 3.90 7.42 -5.22
CA ASN A 290 2.96 6.46 -4.60
C ASN A 290 1.86 5.97 -5.55
N ALA A 291 1.40 6.81 -6.48
CA ALA A 291 0.35 6.45 -7.44
C ALA A 291 0.77 5.33 -8.42
N ASP A 292 2.07 5.09 -8.58
CA ASP A 292 2.64 4.07 -9.45
C ASP A 292 3.03 2.80 -8.68
N ASP A 293 2.72 2.70 -7.39
CA ASP A 293 3.25 1.63 -6.53
C ASP A 293 2.64 0.24 -6.75
N GLY A 294 1.52 0.13 -7.47
CA GLY A 294 0.99 -1.18 -7.85
C GLY A 294 0.16 -1.91 -6.81
N VAL A 295 -0.37 -1.23 -5.78
CA VAL A 295 -1.17 -1.83 -4.71
C VAL A 295 -2.67 -1.58 -4.97
N PRO A 296 -3.45 -2.60 -5.36
CA PRO A 296 -4.89 -2.50 -5.57
C PRO A 296 -5.63 -1.94 -4.34
N GLY A 297 -6.57 -1.01 -4.56
CA GLY A 297 -7.39 -0.44 -3.49
C GLY A 297 -6.68 0.61 -2.64
N VAL A 298 -5.34 0.71 -2.73
CA VAL A 298 -4.54 1.72 -2.01
C VAL A 298 -4.01 2.78 -2.96
N THR A 299 -3.24 2.35 -3.96
CA THR A 299 -2.51 3.26 -4.85
C THR A 299 -3.08 3.31 -6.25
N GLN A 300 -3.72 2.21 -6.69
CA GLN A 300 -4.41 2.12 -7.97
C GLN A 300 -5.53 1.06 -7.94
N PRO A 301 -6.42 1.01 -8.95
CA PRO A 301 -7.22 -0.17 -9.22
C PRO A 301 -6.38 -1.32 -9.79
N ALA A 302 -6.84 -2.57 -9.61
CA ALA A 302 -6.26 -3.73 -10.30
C ALA A 302 -6.43 -3.59 -11.82
N VAL A 303 -5.44 -4.06 -12.59
CA VAL A 303 -5.52 -4.12 -14.06
C VAL A 303 -6.23 -5.40 -14.43
N MET A 304 -7.47 -5.28 -14.90
CA MET A 304 -8.31 -6.42 -15.30
C MET A 304 -7.72 -7.17 -16.50
N PRO A 305 -8.08 -8.45 -16.74
CA PRO A 305 -7.69 -9.20 -17.93
C PRO A 305 -7.95 -8.41 -19.23
N GLY A 306 -6.94 -8.33 -20.09
CA GLY A 306 -6.97 -7.54 -21.33
C GLY A 306 -6.77 -6.02 -21.14
N GLY A 307 -6.72 -5.54 -19.90
CA GLY A 307 -6.52 -4.14 -19.55
C GLY A 307 -5.07 -3.69 -19.61
N GLU A 308 -4.88 -2.37 -19.43
CA GLU A 308 -3.58 -1.71 -19.51
C GLU A 308 -3.41 -0.68 -18.39
N HIS A 309 -2.17 -0.44 -17.99
CA HIS A 309 -1.79 0.58 -17.03
C HIS A 309 -0.43 1.17 -17.40
N THR A 310 -0.14 2.41 -17.02
CA THR A 310 1.17 3.04 -17.29
C THR A 310 1.80 3.50 -16.00
N TYR A 311 2.98 2.97 -15.70
CA TYR A 311 3.78 3.31 -14.54
C TYR A 311 4.84 4.36 -14.89
N THR A 312 5.06 5.35 -14.04
CA THR A 312 6.21 6.26 -14.10
C THR A 312 7.14 6.07 -12.90
N LEU A 313 8.29 5.45 -13.12
CA LEU A 313 9.21 5.07 -12.05
C LEU A 313 10.39 6.01 -11.97
N ARG A 314 10.81 6.32 -10.74
CA ARG A 314 12.00 7.10 -10.42
C ARG A 314 12.96 6.26 -9.61
N PHE A 315 14.26 6.39 -9.88
CA PHE A 315 15.30 5.59 -9.24
C PHE A 315 16.21 6.45 -8.36
N PRO A 316 15.76 6.97 -7.20
CA PRO A 316 16.58 7.84 -6.37
C PRO A 316 17.74 7.13 -5.66
N ASP A 317 17.73 5.79 -5.59
CA ASP A 317 18.68 5.01 -4.80
C ASP A 317 19.39 3.94 -5.62
N PRO A 318 20.72 3.79 -5.47
CA PRO A 318 21.43 2.66 -6.02
C PRO A 318 21.10 1.39 -5.24
N GLY A 319 20.97 0.25 -5.95
CA GLY A 319 20.65 -1.01 -5.29
C GLY A 319 20.16 -2.09 -6.22
N VAL A 320 19.75 -3.21 -5.61
CA VAL A 320 19.05 -4.29 -6.29
C VAL A 320 17.64 -4.33 -5.72
N PHE A 321 16.68 -4.03 -6.58
CA PHE A 321 15.24 -4.09 -6.32
C PHE A 321 14.65 -5.26 -7.09
N TRP A 322 13.34 -5.45 -7.02
CA TRP A 322 12.62 -6.45 -7.79
C TRP A 322 11.19 -5.98 -8.00
N TYR A 323 10.43 -6.66 -8.85
CA TYR A 323 9.04 -6.33 -9.10
C TYR A 323 8.18 -7.58 -9.20
N HIS A 324 6.95 -7.47 -8.70
CA HIS A 324 5.97 -8.56 -8.58
C HIS A 324 4.56 -7.99 -8.46
N PRO A 325 3.48 -8.76 -8.70
CA PRO A 325 2.12 -8.26 -8.49
C PRO A 325 1.78 -8.11 -7.00
N HIS A 326 0.77 -7.30 -6.70
CA HIS A 326 0.08 -7.22 -5.38
C HIS A 326 -1.39 -7.69 -5.54
N VAL A 327 -1.64 -8.64 -6.44
CA VAL A 327 -2.93 -9.31 -6.63
C VAL A 327 -2.68 -10.80 -6.58
N ARG A 328 -3.38 -11.52 -5.69
CA ARG A 328 -3.27 -12.98 -5.53
C ARG A 328 -1.81 -13.45 -5.60
N GLU A 329 -0.96 -12.81 -4.82
CA GLU A 329 0.49 -13.07 -4.77
C GLU A 329 0.79 -14.55 -4.48
N ASP A 330 -0.06 -15.17 -3.65
CA ASP A 330 -0.09 -16.60 -3.34
C ASP A 330 -0.13 -17.50 -4.58
N ILE A 331 -0.72 -17.03 -5.68
CA ILE A 331 -0.76 -17.73 -6.96
C ILE A 331 0.23 -17.12 -7.95
N GLN A 332 0.19 -15.81 -8.13
CA GLN A 332 0.80 -15.16 -9.29
C GLN A 332 2.32 -15.13 -9.21
N GLN A 333 2.90 -14.95 -8.02
CA GLN A 333 4.35 -14.99 -7.83
C GLN A 333 4.89 -16.39 -8.05
N ASP A 334 4.25 -17.40 -7.45
CA ASP A 334 4.60 -18.81 -7.60
C ASP A 334 4.43 -19.32 -9.04
N ALA A 335 3.45 -18.77 -9.77
CA ALA A 335 3.26 -19.03 -11.18
C ALA A 335 4.31 -18.37 -12.09
N GLY A 336 5.15 -17.46 -11.56
CA GLY A 336 6.30 -16.89 -12.25
C GLY A 336 6.27 -15.38 -12.49
N LEU A 337 5.25 -14.65 -12.01
CA LEU A 337 5.21 -13.18 -12.12
C LEU A 337 6.11 -12.51 -11.10
N TYR A 338 7.40 -12.54 -11.39
CA TYR A 338 8.39 -11.72 -10.72
C TYR A 338 9.52 -11.39 -11.69
N GLY A 339 10.25 -10.33 -11.41
CA GLY A 339 11.47 -9.99 -12.12
C GLY A 339 12.42 -9.20 -11.27
N VAL A 340 13.65 -9.13 -11.75
CA VAL A 340 14.69 -8.32 -11.14
C VAL A 340 14.76 -7.06 -11.98
#